data_AF-A0A0R2TPA2-F1
#
_entry.id   AF-A0A0R2TPA2-F1
#
_cell.length_a   1.000
_cell.length_b   1.000
_cell.length_c   1.000
_cell.angle_alpha   90.00
_cell.angle_beta   90.00
_cell.angle_gamma   90.00
#
_symmetry.space_group_name_H-M   'P 1'
#
loop_
_entity.id
_entity.type
_entity.pdbx_description
1 polymer ?
#
loop_
_entity_poly.entity_id
_entity_poly.type
_entity_poly.pdbx_seq_one_letter_code
_entity_poly.pdbx_strand_id
1 'polypeptide(L)'
;SADLAQYDAMASVLEGADMVVHFGAICDEAPFEQLLGPNFVGAYNIWEAAYQLGVKRVVYASSIHAVGMYPRQEFIGTDVAHRPDTFYGLAKCFAEDLGRMYWEKRGLEAVCLRILSCAQVTSARALGTWLSYDDLIQLVTRAIDTPTTGFAIVYGVSNNDRAPVDNAKAQFLGYRPKDNAEVFAAQILDDAPAANTSDLAQMRHGGPFASVALGNSGVATMNIVNDAKKL
;
A
#
# COMPACT_ATOMS: atom_id res chain seq x y z
N SER A 1 14.40 -1.03 18.50
CA SER A 1 13.75 -0.12 17.54
C SER A 1 14.83 0.67 16.83
N ALA A 2 14.62 1.01 15.56
CA ALA A 2 15.56 1.78 14.74
C ALA A 2 14.79 2.89 14.01
N ASP A 3 15.40 4.05 13.84
CA ASP A 3 14.81 5.17 13.11
C ASP A 3 15.11 5.03 11.61
N LEU A 4 14.06 4.96 10.79
CA LEU A 4 14.17 4.84 9.34
C LEU A 4 14.96 6.00 8.72
N ALA A 5 14.91 7.20 9.32
CA ALA A 5 15.63 8.37 8.82
C ALA A 5 17.14 8.29 9.04
N GLN A 6 17.63 7.33 9.84
CA GLN A 6 19.06 7.14 10.12
C GLN A 6 19.62 5.98 9.29
N TYR A 7 20.53 6.30 8.37
CA TYR A 7 21.12 5.32 7.46
C TYR A 7 21.82 4.17 8.20
N ASP A 8 22.72 4.49 9.14
CA ASP A 8 23.49 3.48 9.89
C ASP A 8 22.58 2.52 10.67
N ALA A 9 21.44 3.02 11.15
CA ALA A 9 20.45 2.20 11.82
C ALA A 9 19.79 1.21 10.85
N MET A 10 19.48 1.63 9.62
CA MET A 10 18.93 0.74 8.59
C MET A 10 19.96 -0.25 8.08
N ALA A 11 21.20 0.19 7.84
CA ALA A 11 22.29 -0.71 7.44
C ALA A 11 22.50 -1.83 8.47
N SER A 12 22.51 -1.48 9.77
CA SER A 12 22.64 -2.49 10.83
C SER A 12 21.45 -3.46 10.88
N VAL A 13 20.21 -3.00 10.64
CA VAL A 13 19.03 -3.88 10.61
C VAL A 13 19.05 -4.83 9.41
N LEU A 14 19.64 -4.42 8.30
CA LEU A 14 19.68 -5.19 7.05
C LEU A 14 20.88 -6.13 6.94
N GLU A 15 21.84 -6.07 7.89
CA GLU A 15 23.06 -6.87 7.84
C GLU A 15 22.74 -8.38 7.85
N GLY A 16 23.23 -9.09 6.82
CA GLY A 16 23.01 -10.53 6.65
C GLY A 16 21.63 -10.92 6.11
N ALA A 17 20.75 -9.98 5.80
CA ALA A 17 19.43 -10.27 5.24
C ALA A 17 19.49 -10.65 3.75
N ASP A 18 18.75 -11.68 3.34
CA ASP A 18 18.55 -12.01 1.93
C ASP A 18 17.52 -11.10 1.24
N MET A 19 16.48 -10.71 1.98
CA MET A 19 15.35 -9.91 1.51
C MET A 19 14.84 -9.00 2.63
N VAL A 20 14.19 -7.90 2.26
CA VAL A 20 13.56 -6.97 3.20
C VAL A 20 12.06 -6.91 2.94
N VAL A 21 11.26 -7.05 4.00
CA VAL A 21 9.81 -6.81 3.98
C VAL A 21 9.53 -5.53 4.76
N HIS A 22 9.36 -4.42 4.04
CA HIS A 22 9.32 -3.08 4.63
C HIS A 22 7.89 -2.54 4.77
N PHE A 23 7.38 -2.58 6.00
CA PHE A 23 6.09 -1.99 6.42
C PHE A 23 6.24 -0.74 7.30
N GLY A 24 7.48 -0.33 7.60
CA GLY A 24 7.74 0.82 8.45
C GLY A 24 7.44 2.14 7.74
N ALA A 25 6.48 2.91 8.27
CA ALA A 25 6.16 4.26 7.80
C ALA A 25 5.22 4.93 8.81
N ILE A 26 5.00 6.23 8.66
CA ILE A 26 3.74 6.84 9.11
C ILE A 26 2.67 6.44 8.08
N CYS A 27 1.60 5.78 8.54
CA CYS A 27 0.54 5.20 7.71
C CYS A 27 -0.72 6.08 7.63
N ASP A 28 -0.54 7.40 7.62
CA ASP A 28 -1.60 8.40 7.53
C ASP A 28 -1.06 9.66 6.86
N GLU A 29 -1.96 10.56 6.45
CA GLU A 29 -1.60 11.89 6.00
C GLU A 29 -1.19 12.77 7.19
N ALA A 30 -0.10 13.51 6.99
CA ALA A 30 0.46 14.43 7.97
C ALA A 30 1.19 15.57 7.24
N PRO A 31 1.56 16.66 7.92
CA PRO A 31 2.38 17.70 7.32
C PRO A 31 3.64 17.12 6.67
N PHE A 32 4.02 17.66 5.52
CA PHE A 32 5.11 17.10 4.69
C PHE A 32 6.40 16.89 5.48
N GLU A 33 6.77 17.83 6.35
CA GLU A 33 7.98 17.81 7.17
C GLU A 33 8.01 16.61 8.13
N GLN A 34 6.84 16.15 8.59
CA GLN A 34 6.72 14.97 9.44
C GLN A 34 6.88 13.67 8.66
N LEU A 35 6.48 13.67 7.38
CA LEU A 35 6.61 12.51 6.50
C LEU A 35 7.99 12.43 5.83
N LEU A 36 8.70 13.56 5.69
CA LEU A 36 9.99 13.65 5.00
C LEU A 36 11.01 12.65 5.54
N GLY A 37 11.19 12.58 6.85
CA GLY A 37 12.09 11.61 7.50
C GLY A 37 11.64 10.16 7.30
N PRO A 38 10.53 9.73 7.92
CA PRO A 38 10.16 8.32 7.96
C PRO A 38 9.73 7.74 6.62
N ASN A 39 9.06 8.51 5.75
CA ASN A 39 8.45 7.97 4.54
C ASN A 39 9.29 8.22 3.27
N PHE A 40 10.03 9.34 3.18
CA PHE A 40 10.90 9.63 2.02
C PHE A 40 12.35 9.21 2.28
N VAL A 41 13.01 9.81 3.28
CA VAL A 41 14.39 9.45 3.64
C VAL A 41 14.46 7.99 4.10
N GLY A 42 13.47 7.54 4.86
CA GLY A 42 13.34 6.15 5.29
C GLY A 42 13.28 5.16 4.12
N ALA A 43 12.46 5.45 3.11
CA ALA A 43 12.45 4.64 1.88
C ALA A 43 13.83 4.68 1.21
N TYR A 44 14.42 5.85 1.00
CA TYR A 44 15.76 5.95 0.42
C TYR A 44 16.80 5.08 1.15
N ASN A 45 16.84 5.16 2.49
CA ASN A 45 17.78 4.41 3.31
C ASN A 45 17.58 2.90 3.18
N ILE A 46 16.35 2.41 3.13
CA ILE A 46 16.07 0.98 2.91
C ILE A 46 16.63 0.50 1.58
N TRP A 47 16.37 1.23 0.49
CA TRP A 47 16.85 0.82 -0.84
C TRP A 47 18.37 0.92 -0.98
N GLU A 48 18.98 2.00 -0.48
CA GLU A 48 20.43 2.19 -0.54
C GLU A 48 21.14 1.15 0.33
N ALA A 49 20.69 0.91 1.56
CA ALA A 49 21.27 -0.11 2.43
C ALA A 49 21.08 -1.53 1.87
N ALA A 50 19.89 -1.84 1.33
CA ALA A 50 19.63 -3.12 0.68
C ALA A 50 20.60 -3.37 -0.48
N TYR A 51 20.82 -2.37 -1.32
CA TYR A 51 21.78 -2.46 -2.41
C TYR A 51 23.22 -2.65 -1.90
N GLN A 52 23.67 -1.83 -0.94
CA GLN A 52 25.05 -1.89 -0.44
C GLN A 52 25.37 -3.21 0.28
N LEU A 53 24.37 -3.83 0.92
CA LEU A 53 24.53 -5.08 1.67
C LEU A 53 24.24 -6.33 0.83
N GLY A 54 23.92 -6.17 -0.46
CA GLY A 54 23.66 -7.31 -1.35
C GLY A 54 22.34 -8.04 -1.09
N VAL A 55 21.36 -7.36 -0.49
CA VAL A 55 19.98 -7.85 -0.39
C VAL A 55 19.45 -8.08 -1.81
N LYS A 56 18.69 -9.16 -2.00
CA LYS A 56 18.22 -9.58 -3.33
C LYS A 56 16.92 -8.91 -3.73
N ARG A 57 16.04 -8.63 -2.75
CA ARG A 57 14.69 -8.10 -2.99
C ARG A 57 14.18 -7.23 -1.84
N VAL A 58 13.48 -6.15 -2.19
CA VAL A 58 12.66 -5.36 -1.28
C VAL A 58 11.17 -5.57 -1.58
N VAL A 59 10.43 -6.17 -0.64
CA VAL A 59 8.97 -6.21 -0.65
C VAL A 59 8.47 -5.00 0.12
N TYR A 60 7.86 -4.04 -0.58
CA TYR A 60 7.50 -2.74 -0.04
C TYR A 60 5.99 -2.61 0.16
N ALA A 61 5.57 -2.20 1.36
CA ALA A 61 4.19 -1.80 1.63
C ALA A 61 3.90 -0.42 1.00
N SER A 62 3.56 -0.43 -0.30
CA SER A 62 2.98 0.72 -0.98
C SER A 62 1.50 0.92 -0.57
N SER A 63 0.76 1.75 -1.29
CA SER A 63 -0.65 2.00 -0.98
C SER A 63 -1.45 2.32 -2.24
N ILE A 64 -2.75 2.03 -2.19
CA ILE A 64 -3.73 2.57 -3.14
C ILE A 64 -3.67 4.10 -3.22
N HIS A 65 -3.24 4.78 -2.14
CA HIS A 65 -3.08 6.23 -2.07
C HIS A 65 -2.04 6.79 -3.07
N ALA A 66 -1.12 5.99 -3.61
CA ALA A 66 -0.25 6.40 -4.72
C ALA A 66 -1.03 6.72 -6.01
N VAL A 67 -2.24 6.15 -6.15
CA VAL A 67 -3.17 6.33 -7.26
C VAL A 67 -4.57 6.72 -6.75
N GLY A 68 -4.64 7.33 -5.56
CA GLY A 68 -5.89 7.57 -4.86
C GLY A 68 -6.85 8.53 -5.58
N MET A 69 -6.35 9.44 -6.41
CA MET A 69 -7.19 10.42 -7.13
C MET A 69 -7.84 9.88 -8.41
N TYR A 70 -7.61 8.62 -8.79
CA TYR A 70 -8.41 8.00 -9.86
C TYR A 70 -9.90 7.91 -9.45
N PRO A 71 -10.84 8.09 -10.39
CA PRO A 71 -12.25 7.83 -10.12
C PRO A 71 -12.48 6.39 -9.68
N ARG A 72 -13.31 6.19 -8.66
CA ARG A 72 -13.59 4.86 -8.09
C ARG A 72 -14.22 3.89 -9.09
N GLN A 73 -14.95 4.42 -10.08
CA GLN A 73 -15.63 3.63 -11.11
C GLN A 73 -14.67 3.16 -12.23
N GLU A 74 -13.45 3.70 -12.29
CA GLU A 74 -12.45 3.23 -13.23
C GLU A 74 -11.78 1.96 -12.68
N PHE A 75 -11.83 0.88 -13.48
CA PHE A 75 -11.12 -0.36 -13.21
C PHE A 75 -9.66 -0.20 -13.62
N ILE A 76 -8.79 0.09 -12.65
CA ILE A 76 -7.40 0.50 -12.92
C ILE A 76 -6.41 -0.67 -12.84
N GLY A 77 -5.52 -0.76 -13.83
CA GLY A 77 -4.39 -1.68 -13.83
C GLY A 77 -3.21 -1.21 -12.99
N THR A 78 -2.15 -2.01 -12.92
CA THR A 78 -0.92 -1.70 -12.17
C THR A 78 0.01 -0.72 -12.88
N ASP A 79 -0.24 -0.39 -14.14
CA ASP A 79 0.56 0.49 -15.00
C ASP A 79 -0.01 1.90 -15.18
N VAL A 80 -1.09 2.22 -14.47
CA VAL A 80 -1.63 3.58 -14.45
C VAL A 80 -0.62 4.55 -13.84
N ALA A 81 -0.60 5.78 -14.36
CA ALA A 81 0.26 6.84 -13.85
C ALA A 81 -0.05 7.13 -12.37
N HIS A 82 0.94 7.62 -11.62
CA HIS A 82 0.68 8.08 -10.26
C HIS A 82 -0.30 9.24 -10.24
N ARG A 83 -1.23 9.21 -9.28
CA ARG A 83 -2.17 10.29 -8.97
C ARG A 83 -2.40 10.31 -7.46
N PRO A 84 -1.38 10.67 -6.67
CA PRO A 84 -1.48 10.60 -5.22
C PRO A 84 -2.54 11.55 -4.69
N ASP A 85 -3.23 11.14 -3.63
CA ASP A 85 -4.28 11.92 -2.97
C ASP A 85 -3.76 12.74 -1.78
N THR A 86 -2.54 12.47 -1.33
CA THR A 86 -1.95 12.96 -0.06
C THR A 86 -0.43 13.01 -0.13
N PHE A 87 0.25 13.67 0.82
CA PHE A 87 1.72 13.56 0.97
C PHE A 87 2.15 12.14 1.33
N TYR A 88 1.33 11.41 2.11
CA TYR A 88 1.50 9.98 2.32
C TYR A 88 1.51 9.20 0.99
N GLY A 89 0.47 9.40 0.17
CA GLY A 89 0.37 8.80 -1.16
C GLY A 89 1.56 9.16 -2.05
N LEU A 90 2.01 10.43 -2.00
CA LEU A 90 3.17 10.92 -2.74
C LEU A 90 4.47 10.22 -2.31
N ALA A 91 4.65 9.96 -1.02
CA ALA A 91 5.81 9.21 -0.52
C ALA A 91 5.83 7.78 -1.06
N LYS A 92 4.66 7.16 -1.23
CA LYS A 92 4.54 5.84 -1.85
C LYS A 92 4.88 5.87 -3.34
N CYS A 93 4.48 6.91 -4.07
CA CYS A 93 4.92 7.13 -5.45
C CYS A 93 6.45 7.22 -5.55
N PHE A 94 7.07 8.04 -4.68
CA PHE A 94 8.52 8.18 -4.61
C PHE A 94 9.21 6.83 -4.39
N ALA A 95 8.72 6.02 -3.46
CA ALA A 95 9.30 4.71 -3.17
C ALA A 95 9.12 3.70 -4.32
N GLU A 96 7.98 3.73 -5.03
CA GLU A 96 7.76 2.91 -6.23
C GLU A 96 8.75 3.27 -7.35
N ASP A 97 8.91 4.56 -7.63
CA ASP A 97 9.87 5.04 -8.65
C ASP A 97 11.32 4.75 -8.26
N LEU A 98 11.64 4.90 -6.97
CA LEU A 98 12.92 4.54 -6.41
C LEU A 98 13.20 3.04 -6.63
N GLY A 99 12.24 2.17 -6.30
CA GLY A 99 12.38 0.73 -6.50
C GLY A 99 12.54 0.33 -7.94
N ARG A 100 11.81 0.99 -8.85
CA ARG A 100 11.99 0.79 -10.29
C ARG A 100 13.39 1.19 -10.74
N MET A 101 13.86 2.37 -10.34
CA MET A 101 15.18 2.85 -10.71
C MET A 101 16.29 1.93 -10.19
N TYR A 102 16.16 1.42 -8.96
CA TYR A 102 17.13 0.49 -8.38
C TYR A 102 17.13 -0.87 -9.08
N TRP A 103 15.96 -1.37 -9.46
CA TRP A 103 15.89 -2.56 -10.31
C TRP A 103 16.61 -2.34 -11.64
N GLU A 104 16.22 -1.30 -12.39
CA GLU A 104 16.72 -1.06 -13.75
C GLU A 104 18.22 -0.68 -13.79
N LYS A 105 18.75 -0.02 -12.76
CA LYS A 105 20.16 0.41 -12.71
C LYS A 105 21.07 -0.49 -11.89
N ARG A 106 20.54 -1.18 -10.88
CA ARG A 106 21.34 -1.88 -9.86
C ARG A 106 20.93 -3.35 -9.68
N GLY A 107 19.90 -3.82 -10.38
CA GLY A 107 19.44 -5.22 -10.32
C GLY A 107 18.79 -5.61 -8.99
N LEU A 108 18.46 -4.65 -8.11
CA LEU A 108 17.77 -4.92 -6.85
C LEU A 108 16.27 -5.11 -7.13
N GLU A 109 15.75 -6.33 -6.94
CA GLU A 109 14.33 -6.61 -7.18
C GLU A 109 13.43 -5.86 -6.21
N ALA A 110 12.24 -5.49 -6.68
CA ALA A 110 11.24 -4.84 -5.84
C ALA A 110 9.82 -5.33 -6.17
N VAL A 111 9.05 -5.61 -5.12
CA VAL A 111 7.61 -5.89 -5.22
C VAL A 111 6.86 -4.87 -4.37
N CYS A 112 6.20 -3.92 -5.02
CA CYS A 112 5.45 -2.85 -4.38
C CYS A 112 3.99 -3.26 -4.21
N LEU A 113 3.58 -3.48 -2.97
CA LEU A 113 2.23 -3.88 -2.59
C LEU A 113 1.38 -2.63 -2.41
N ARG A 114 0.59 -2.23 -3.41
CA ARG A 114 -0.40 -1.14 -3.25
C ARG A 114 -1.54 -1.65 -2.38
N ILE A 115 -1.35 -1.64 -1.06
CA ILE A 115 -2.35 -2.11 -0.09
C ILE A 115 -3.57 -1.19 -0.15
N LEU A 116 -4.76 -1.78 -0.26
CA LEU A 116 -6.02 -1.05 -0.24
C LEU A 116 -6.50 -0.84 1.20
N SER A 117 -7.26 -1.77 1.80
CA SER A 117 -7.81 -1.61 3.16
C SER A 117 -7.67 -2.90 3.96
N CYS A 118 -6.56 -3.02 4.69
CA CYS A 118 -6.29 -4.15 5.58
C CYS A 118 -6.77 -3.89 7.00
N ALA A 119 -8.10 -3.82 7.17
CA ALA A 119 -8.77 -3.59 8.44
C ALA A 119 -10.20 -4.18 8.38
N GLN A 120 -10.98 -4.06 9.44
CA GLN A 120 -12.38 -4.48 9.44
C GLN A 120 -13.20 -3.76 8.37
N VAL A 121 -14.18 -4.47 7.79
CA VAL A 121 -15.08 -3.92 6.77
C VAL A 121 -16.15 -3.08 7.48
N THR A 122 -15.97 -1.76 7.52
CA THR A 122 -16.87 -0.83 8.22
C THR A 122 -17.50 0.24 7.32
N SER A 123 -17.29 0.15 6.00
CA SER A 123 -17.83 1.14 5.05
C SER A 123 -18.12 0.54 3.67
N ALA A 124 -18.99 1.20 2.90
CA ALA A 124 -19.31 0.80 1.52
C ALA A 124 -18.09 0.84 0.59
N ARG A 125 -17.03 1.61 0.93
CA ARG A 125 -15.75 1.55 0.22
C ARG A 125 -15.03 0.24 0.47
N ALA A 126 -15.00 -0.23 1.73
CA ALA A 126 -14.33 -1.45 2.12
C ALA A 126 -14.85 -2.70 1.39
N LEU A 127 -16.12 -2.71 0.93
CA LEU A 127 -16.64 -3.81 0.09
C LEU A 127 -15.85 -4.04 -1.19
N GLY A 128 -15.21 -3.00 -1.75
CA GLY A 128 -14.31 -3.15 -2.90
C GLY A 128 -12.83 -3.19 -2.52
N THR A 129 -12.46 -2.58 -1.39
CA THR A 129 -11.06 -2.32 -1.04
C THR A 129 -10.49 -3.23 0.04
N TRP A 130 -11.30 -4.09 0.65
CA TRP A 130 -10.87 -4.93 1.75
C TRP A 130 -9.75 -5.90 1.35
N LEU A 131 -8.77 -6.03 2.24
CA LEU A 131 -7.74 -7.05 2.20
C LEU A 131 -7.79 -7.75 3.57
N SER A 132 -8.14 -9.03 3.58
CA SER A 132 -8.08 -9.81 4.80
C SER A 132 -6.64 -10.02 5.25
N TYR A 133 -6.44 -10.35 6.53
CA TYR A 133 -5.11 -10.68 7.04
C TYR A 133 -4.53 -11.94 6.38
N ASP A 134 -5.36 -12.96 6.12
CA ASP A 134 -4.92 -14.20 5.48
C ASP A 134 -4.48 -13.96 4.02
N ASP A 135 -5.20 -13.12 3.29
CA ASP A 135 -4.83 -12.72 1.93
C ASP A 135 -3.60 -11.80 1.93
N LEU A 136 -3.44 -10.89 2.92
CA LEU A 136 -2.19 -10.12 3.07
C LEU A 136 -0.99 -11.05 3.31
N ILE A 137 -1.13 -12.05 4.18
CA ILE A 137 -0.08 -13.04 4.44
C ILE A 137 0.26 -13.79 3.15
N GLN A 138 -0.75 -14.21 2.38
CA GLN A 138 -0.53 -14.86 1.09
C GLN A 138 0.21 -13.95 0.11
N LEU A 139 -0.19 -12.68 0.00
CA LEU A 139 0.43 -11.69 -0.87
C LEU A 139 1.91 -11.50 -0.56
N VAL A 140 2.24 -11.29 0.72
CA VAL A 140 3.63 -11.13 1.18
C VAL A 140 4.42 -12.41 0.95
N THR A 141 3.84 -13.58 1.25
CA THR A 141 4.48 -14.88 1.02
C THR A 141 4.84 -15.05 -0.46
N ARG A 142 3.91 -14.73 -1.36
CA ARG A 142 4.12 -14.78 -2.81
C ARG A 142 5.16 -13.79 -3.33
N ALA A 143 5.21 -12.59 -2.75
CA ALA A 143 6.26 -11.63 -3.05
C ALA A 143 7.66 -12.09 -2.61
N ILE A 144 7.75 -12.96 -1.60
CA ILE A 144 9.00 -13.55 -1.12
C ILE A 144 9.41 -14.78 -1.93
N ASP A 145 8.49 -15.73 -2.14
CA ASP A 145 8.84 -17.05 -2.68
C ASP A 145 8.80 -17.16 -4.21
N THR A 146 8.31 -16.13 -4.92
CA THR A 146 8.41 -16.06 -6.38
C THR A 146 9.90 -16.03 -6.78
N PRO A 147 10.39 -16.96 -7.64
CA PRO A 147 11.82 -17.07 -7.94
C PRO A 147 12.46 -15.82 -8.55
N THR A 148 11.73 -15.09 -9.40
CA THR A 148 12.19 -13.85 -10.04
C THR A 148 11.01 -12.92 -10.23
N THR A 149 11.15 -11.67 -9.79
CA THR A 149 10.09 -10.67 -9.81
C THR A 149 10.46 -9.43 -10.62
N GLY A 150 11.75 -9.13 -10.76
CA GLY A 150 12.20 -7.84 -11.28
C GLY A 150 11.61 -6.67 -10.48
N PHE A 151 11.04 -5.69 -11.18
CA PHE A 151 10.18 -4.67 -10.59
C PHE A 151 8.70 -5.00 -10.84
N ALA A 152 7.93 -5.12 -9.77
CA ALA A 152 6.50 -5.45 -9.84
C ALA A 152 5.67 -4.52 -8.95
N ILE A 153 4.48 -4.17 -9.44
CA ILE A 153 3.41 -3.55 -8.65
C ILE A 153 2.25 -4.52 -8.60
N VAL A 154 1.65 -4.69 -7.42
CA VAL A 154 0.47 -5.53 -7.19
C VAL A 154 -0.45 -4.83 -6.21
N TYR A 155 -1.76 -4.82 -6.50
CA TYR A 155 -2.76 -4.32 -5.56
C TYR A 155 -3.03 -5.35 -4.47
N GLY A 156 -2.90 -4.92 -3.21
CA GLY A 156 -3.28 -5.72 -2.04
C GLY A 156 -4.76 -5.56 -1.76
N VAL A 157 -5.55 -6.47 -2.33
CA VAL A 157 -7.00 -6.59 -2.15
C VAL A 157 -7.38 -8.07 -2.12
N SER A 158 -8.39 -8.43 -1.32
CA SER A 158 -9.00 -9.76 -1.32
C SER A 158 -9.81 -9.99 -2.61
N ASN A 159 -10.39 -11.17 -2.79
CA ASN A 159 -11.18 -11.53 -3.97
C ASN A 159 -12.59 -10.93 -3.89
N ASN A 160 -12.65 -9.61 -3.69
CA ASN A 160 -13.90 -8.87 -3.53
C ASN A 160 -14.61 -8.77 -4.88
N ASP A 161 -15.90 -9.09 -4.92
CA ASP A 161 -16.72 -8.98 -6.15
C ASP A 161 -16.75 -7.55 -6.72
N ARG A 162 -16.50 -6.57 -5.84
CA ARG A 162 -16.54 -5.13 -6.15
C ARG A 162 -15.14 -4.50 -6.22
N ALA A 163 -14.09 -5.30 -6.37
CA ALA A 163 -12.71 -4.79 -6.46
C ALA A 163 -12.56 -3.85 -7.67
N PRO A 164 -12.08 -2.61 -7.47
CA PRO A 164 -11.98 -1.63 -8.56
C PRO A 164 -10.60 -1.64 -9.25
N VAL A 165 -9.80 -2.70 -9.06
CA VAL A 165 -8.40 -2.77 -9.50
C VAL A 165 -8.08 -4.11 -10.18
N ASP A 166 -7.17 -4.08 -11.14
CA ASP A 166 -6.75 -5.25 -11.92
C ASP A 166 -5.32 -5.68 -11.59
N ASN A 167 -5.15 -6.95 -11.21
CA ASN A 167 -3.86 -7.59 -10.95
C ASN A 167 -3.38 -8.51 -12.10
N ALA A 168 -4.01 -8.48 -13.28
CA ALA A 168 -3.66 -9.34 -14.42
C ALA A 168 -2.15 -9.33 -14.74
N LYS A 169 -1.50 -8.15 -14.73
CA LYS A 169 -0.07 -8.01 -15.01
C LYS A 169 0.85 -8.55 -13.89
N ALA A 170 0.33 -8.73 -12.68
CA ALA A 170 1.04 -9.25 -11.52
C ALA A 170 0.75 -10.74 -11.26
N GLN A 171 -0.04 -11.41 -12.12
CA GLN A 171 -0.47 -12.80 -11.91
C GLN A 171 0.68 -13.81 -11.77
N PHE A 172 1.86 -13.48 -12.34
CA PHE A 172 3.07 -14.31 -12.25
C PHE A 172 3.58 -14.47 -10.81
N LEU A 173 3.22 -13.56 -9.88
CA LEU A 173 3.51 -13.71 -8.46
C LEU A 173 2.74 -14.88 -7.82
N GLY A 174 1.67 -15.37 -8.46
CA GLY A 174 0.86 -16.46 -7.90
C GLY A 174 -0.03 -16.05 -6.72
N TYR A 175 -0.22 -14.74 -6.48
CA TYR A 175 -1.23 -14.26 -5.52
C TYR A 175 -2.64 -14.62 -5.99
N ARG A 176 -3.40 -15.30 -5.14
CA ARG A 176 -4.74 -15.84 -5.41
C ARG A 176 -5.59 -15.68 -4.13
N PRO A 177 -6.09 -14.45 -3.88
CA PRO A 177 -6.86 -14.17 -2.67
C PRO A 177 -8.10 -15.05 -2.60
N LYS A 178 -8.54 -15.36 -1.38
CA LYS A 178 -9.65 -16.29 -1.13
C LYS A 178 -10.84 -15.60 -0.49
N ASP A 179 -10.60 -14.61 0.36
CA ASP A 179 -11.67 -13.97 1.11
C ASP A 179 -12.41 -12.98 0.21
N ASN A 180 -13.65 -12.65 0.59
CA ASN A 180 -14.51 -11.77 -0.18
C ASN A 180 -15.35 -10.89 0.75
N ALA A 181 -15.23 -9.57 0.62
CA ALA A 181 -15.97 -8.62 1.44
C ALA A 181 -17.49 -8.64 1.21
N GLU A 182 -17.97 -9.29 0.15
CA GLU A 182 -19.41 -9.37 -0.16
C GLU A 182 -20.21 -10.04 0.98
N VAL A 183 -19.56 -10.87 1.81
CA VAL A 183 -20.18 -11.45 3.02
C VAL A 183 -20.67 -10.39 4.02
N PHE A 184 -20.13 -9.17 3.98
CA PHE A 184 -20.52 -8.04 4.83
C PHE A 184 -21.49 -7.07 4.12
N ALA A 185 -21.78 -7.26 2.83
CA ALA A 185 -22.45 -6.26 2.01
C ALA A 185 -23.85 -5.90 2.50
N ALA A 186 -24.65 -6.87 2.94
CA ALA A 186 -26.00 -6.63 3.42
C ALA A 186 -26.04 -5.64 4.60
N GLN A 187 -25.20 -5.87 5.61
CA GLN A 187 -25.11 -4.99 6.78
C GLN A 187 -24.53 -3.62 6.40
N ILE A 188 -23.43 -3.61 5.64
CA ILE A 188 -22.71 -2.38 5.31
C ILE A 188 -23.52 -1.43 4.43
N LEU A 189 -24.36 -1.97 3.55
CA LEU A 189 -25.19 -1.17 2.65
C LEU A 189 -26.45 -0.64 3.33
N ASP A 190 -26.99 -1.35 4.33
CA ASP A 190 -28.12 -0.87 5.14
C ASP A 190 -27.71 0.36 5.97
N ASP A 191 -26.48 0.35 6.48
CA ASP A 191 -25.89 1.45 7.26
C ASP A 191 -25.21 2.54 6.39
N ALA A 192 -25.20 2.40 5.07
CA ALA A 192 -24.42 3.29 4.20
C ALA A 192 -25.01 4.71 4.14
N PRO A 193 -24.17 5.77 4.16
CA PRO A 193 -24.65 7.12 3.94
C PRO A 193 -25.23 7.26 2.52
N ALA A 194 -26.10 8.27 2.34
CA ALA A 194 -26.66 8.57 1.03
C ALA A 194 -25.55 8.85 0.00
N ALA A 195 -25.79 8.38 -1.23
CA ALA A 195 -24.89 8.61 -2.34
C ALA A 195 -24.71 10.11 -2.60
N ASN A 196 -23.46 10.55 -2.70
CA ASN A 196 -23.11 11.93 -3.00
C ASN A 196 -22.05 11.97 -4.09
N THR A 197 -22.47 12.32 -5.32
CA THR A 197 -21.60 12.36 -6.50
C THR A 197 -20.58 13.50 -6.49
N SER A 198 -20.71 14.45 -5.56
CA SER A 198 -19.77 15.55 -5.37
C SER A 198 -18.75 15.27 -4.27
N ASP A 199 -18.93 14.21 -3.49
CA ASP A 199 -18.02 13.82 -2.41
C ASP A 199 -16.83 13.02 -2.97
N LEU A 200 -15.62 13.59 -2.87
CA LEU A 200 -14.39 12.91 -3.28
C LEU A 200 -14.17 11.60 -2.51
N ALA A 201 -14.62 11.51 -1.25
CA ALA A 201 -14.50 10.29 -0.48
C ALA A 201 -15.34 9.13 -1.02
N GLN A 202 -16.42 9.43 -1.76
CA GLN A 202 -17.22 8.41 -2.44
C GLN A 202 -16.75 8.17 -3.88
N MET A 203 -16.18 9.20 -4.52
CA MET A 203 -15.90 9.21 -5.95
C MET A 203 -14.46 8.84 -6.33
N ARG A 204 -13.54 8.72 -5.36
CA ARG A 204 -12.12 8.44 -5.61
C ARG A 204 -11.65 7.15 -4.94
N HIS A 205 -10.65 6.49 -5.52
CA HIS A 205 -10.02 5.29 -4.96
C HIS A 205 -9.47 5.53 -3.55
N GLY A 206 -8.93 6.74 -3.31
CA GLY A 206 -8.41 7.21 -2.02
C GLY A 206 -9.45 7.27 -0.90
N GLY A 207 -10.73 7.30 -1.24
CA GLY A 207 -11.77 7.46 -0.24
C GLY A 207 -11.57 8.74 0.58
N PRO A 208 -11.74 8.70 1.91
CA PRO A 208 -11.56 9.88 2.77
C PRO A 208 -10.24 10.64 2.56
N PHE A 209 -9.14 9.96 2.22
CA PHE A 209 -7.85 10.61 1.93
C PHE A 209 -7.91 11.53 0.70
N ALA A 210 -8.76 11.24 -0.28
CA ALA A 210 -8.96 12.11 -1.44
C ALA A 210 -9.75 13.39 -1.11
N SER A 211 -10.37 13.46 0.07
CA SER A 211 -11.19 14.59 0.50
C SER A 211 -10.50 15.51 1.51
N VAL A 212 -9.51 15.00 2.26
CA VAL A 212 -8.81 15.79 3.28
C VAL A 212 -7.90 16.83 2.64
N ALA A 213 -7.76 17.97 3.29
CA ALA A 213 -6.74 18.94 2.91
C ALA A 213 -5.35 18.40 3.26
N LEU A 214 -4.37 18.65 2.39
CA LEU A 214 -2.98 18.23 2.59
C LEU A 214 -2.46 18.62 3.98
N GLY A 215 -1.72 17.71 4.60
CA GLY A 215 -1.21 17.87 5.96
C GLY A 215 -2.21 17.54 7.08
N ASN A 216 -3.43 17.08 6.76
CA ASN A 216 -4.44 16.67 7.75
C ASN A 216 -4.75 15.18 7.65
N SER A 217 -4.93 14.54 8.80
CA SER A 217 -5.18 13.10 8.92
C SER A 217 -6.41 12.65 8.13
N GLY A 218 -6.21 11.64 7.28
CA GLY A 218 -7.29 10.92 6.61
C GLY A 218 -7.91 9.87 7.53
N VAL A 219 -7.10 9.20 8.35
CA VAL A 219 -7.55 8.17 9.30
C VAL A 219 -8.50 8.72 10.35
N ALA A 220 -8.30 9.96 10.83
CA ALA A 220 -9.17 10.58 11.83
C ALA A 220 -10.64 10.74 11.35
N THR A 221 -10.88 10.67 10.05
CA THR A 221 -12.22 10.73 9.45
C THR A 221 -12.85 9.34 9.25
N MET A 222 -12.10 8.26 9.53
CA MET A 222 -12.51 6.88 9.36
C MET A 222 -12.93 6.22 10.68
N ASN A 223 -13.94 5.35 10.62
CA ASN A 223 -14.31 4.47 11.73
C ASN A 223 -13.42 3.22 11.74
N ILE A 224 -12.16 3.37 12.16
CA ILE A 224 -11.24 2.23 12.33
C ILE A 224 -11.44 1.64 13.73
N VAL A 225 -11.82 0.37 13.79
CA VAL A 225 -11.89 -0.40 15.05
C VAL A 225 -10.48 -0.84 15.42
N ASN A 226 -10.04 -0.54 16.64
CA ASN A 226 -8.75 -1.01 17.13
C ASN A 226 -8.84 -2.50 17.51
N ASP A 227 -8.35 -3.36 16.63
CA ASP A 227 -8.30 -4.82 16.79
C ASP A 227 -6.87 -5.34 16.96
N ALA A 228 -5.94 -4.48 17.36
CA ALA A 228 -4.55 -4.86 17.61
C ALA A 228 -4.48 -6.03 18.60
N LYS A 229 -3.88 -7.14 18.17
CA LYS A 229 -3.56 -8.26 19.06
C LYS A 229 -2.58 -7.74 20.11
N LYS A 230 -2.99 -7.74 21.39
CA LYS A 230 -2.06 -7.50 22.50
C LYS A 230 -1.01 -8.60 22.45
N LEU A 231 0.25 -8.19 22.23
CA LEU A 231 1.42 -9.06 22.33
C LEU A 231 1.62 -9.53 23.77
#